data_AF-A0A4V6PTA5-F1
#
_entry.id   AF-A0A4V6PTA5-F1
#
_cell.length_a   1.000
_cell.length_b   1.000
_cell.length_c   1.000
_cell.angle_alpha   90.00
_cell.angle_beta   90.00
_cell.angle_gamma   90.00
#
_symmetry.space_group_name_H-M   'P 1'
#
loop_
_entity.id
_entity.type
_entity.pdbx_description
1 polymer ?
#
loop_
_entity_poly.entity_id
_entity_poly.type
_entity_poly.pdbx_seq_one_letter_code
_entity_poly.pdbx_strand_id
1 'polypeptide(L)'
;MSRQIRHGQSHAGLLRDGSAPVAASANTRLDAIVVPAARPSFALQEVISLSAALSVPLVVLCSRQAQVAQVARRVEKTLGAQALVVEVPENYRPPCDAPLTSGADFQTASANRSSDLSAKRNIGLLLGRMCGWNKILFVDDDIRGFSPRDVRRLAGYLDRHPVASMVSRYFPDNSVVCHARRLAGFKQDVFVSGATLGVNLRHPDLSFFADVYNEDWFFFARHAAERSLMKIGEVSQLEYRPFADPQRAAREEFGDLLAEGLYAAFERRSGSSFEQQLAIATRTSYWQDFKDIRLKTITETIEALPRVQLWVSEADYSGAKKSLQIAKEQAEGISPDLCADFIVNWQEDERRWQKMLGHFPQVRRERDALAELQLPTWISCGYGLPTESETNLAPAGAVC
;
A
#
# COMPACT_ATOMS: atom_id res chain seq x y z
N MET A 1 20.73 16.39 -24.86
CA MET A 1 20.13 15.13 -25.32
C MET A 1 18.89 14.84 -24.46
N SER A 2 17.70 14.94 -25.03
CA SER A 2 16.44 14.66 -24.31
C SER A 2 16.38 13.17 -23.96
N ARG A 3 16.43 12.81 -22.68
CA ARG A 3 16.10 11.45 -22.24
C ARG A 3 14.62 11.23 -22.58
N GLN A 4 14.36 10.38 -23.57
CA GLN A 4 13.01 9.92 -23.92
C GLN A 4 12.33 9.34 -22.68
N ILE A 5 11.05 9.68 -22.48
CA ILE A 5 10.17 9.02 -21.52
C ILE A 5 10.10 7.53 -21.91
N ARG A 6 10.18 6.63 -20.94
CA ARG A 6 10.06 5.18 -21.14
C ARG A 6 9.31 4.57 -19.97
N HIS A 7 8.57 3.50 -20.22
CA HIS A 7 8.11 2.61 -19.17
C HIS A 7 9.32 1.80 -18.69
N GLY A 8 9.65 1.91 -17.41
CA GLY A 8 10.83 1.30 -16.83
C GLY A 8 10.68 -0.21 -16.72
N GLN A 9 11.77 -0.97 -16.96
CA GLN A 9 11.80 -2.39 -16.57
C GLN A 9 12.02 -2.57 -15.07
N SER A 10 12.51 -1.52 -14.39
CA SER A 10 12.82 -1.45 -12.97
C SER A 10 12.90 0.01 -12.55
N HIS A 11 12.49 0.29 -11.32
CA HIS A 11 12.70 1.58 -10.65
C HIS A 11 13.77 1.53 -9.57
N ALA A 12 14.58 0.46 -9.50
CA ALA A 12 15.55 0.24 -8.43
C ALA A 12 16.55 1.41 -8.23
N GLY A 13 16.78 2.24 -9.25
CA GLY A 13 17.60 3.46 -9.14
C GLY A 13 17.01 4.56 -8.26
N LEU A 14 15.77 4.43 -7.82
CA LEU A 14 15.10 5.31 -6.84
C LEU A 14 15.26 4.83 -5.39
N LEU A 15 15.79 3.62 -5.18
CA LEU A 15 15.96 3.02 -3.86
C LEU A 15 17.38 3.22 -3.32
N ARG A 16 17.50 3.23 -1.99
CA ARG A 16 18.77 3.02 -1.30
C ARG A 16 18.83 1.62 -0.72
N ASP A 17 19.99 1.00 -0.86
CA ASP A 17 20.28 -0.26 -0.19
C ASP A 17 20.44 -0.01 1.32
N GLY A 18 19.60 -0.66 2.13
CA GLY A 18 19.74 -0.68 3.57
C GLY A 18 20.21 -2.04 4.10
N SER A 19 20.98 -2.77 3.29
CA SER A 19 21.66 -3.99 3.74
C SER A 19 22.64 -3.74 4.91
N ALA A 20 23.19 -2.52 5.01
CA ALA A 20 24.14 -2.16 6.05
C ALA A 20 23.53 -2.28 7.46
N PRO A 21 24.30 -2.74 8.46
CA PRO A 21 23.87 -2.76 9.85
C PRO A 21 23.58 -1.34 10.35
N VAL A 22 22.48 -1.18 11.08
CA VAL A 22 22.19 0.07 11.81
C VAL A 22 22.72 -0.10 13.23
N ALA A 23 23.44 0.91 13.75
CA ALA A 23 23.86 0.92 15.14
C ALA A 23 22.63 0.80 16.05
N ALA A 24 22.72 -0.03 17.09
CA ALA A 24 21.62 -0.18 18.03
C ALA A 24 21.32 1.19 18.68
N SER A 25 20.18 1.79 18.33
CA SER A 25 19.66 2.96 19.03
C SER A 25 18.73 2.49 20.15
N ALA A 26 18.58 3.32 21.19
CA ALA A 26 17.65 3.05 22.28
C ALA A 26 16.17 2.97 21.82
N ASN A 27 15.87 3.37 20.58
CA ASN A 27 14.51 3.53 20.05
C ASN A 27 14.22 2.66 18.81
N THR A 28 14.87 1.50 18.69
CA THR A 28 14.72 0.57 17.55
C THR A 28 13.42 -0.25 17.57
N ARG A 29 12.54 -0.06 18.56
CA ARG A 29 11.31 -0.86 18.70
C ARG A 29 10.19 -0.27 17.83
N LEU A 30 9.40 -1.15 17.23
CA LEU A 30 8.10 -0.82 16.64
C LEU A 30 7.05 -0.78 17.76
N ASP A 31 6.14 0.18 17.70
CA ASP A 31 5.01 0.26 18.63
C ASP A 31 3.91 -0.74 18.24
N ALA A 32 3.69 -0.95 16.94
CA ALA A 32 2.72 -1.91 16.42
C ALA A 32 3.08 -2.43 15.02
N ILE A 33 2.55 -3.60 14.69
CA ILE A 33 2.45 -4.10 13.31
C ILE A 33 0.98 -3.98 12.90
N VAL A 34 0.69 -3.18 11.88
CA VAL A 34 -0.67 -2.96 11.37
C VAL A 34 -0.91 -3.84 10.15
N VAL A 35 -2.00 -4.61 10.18
CA VAL A 35 -2.35 -5.58 9.15
C VAL A 35 -3.71 -5.24 8.54
N PRO A 36 -3.76 -4.66 7.33
CA PRO A 36 -5.01 -4.51 6.60
C PRO A 36 -5.48 -5.89 6.09
N ALA A 37 -6.41 -6.53 6.81
CA ALA A 37 -6.82 -7.91 6.55
C ALA A 37 -8.15 -8.00 5.80
N ALA A 38 -8.17 -8.75 4.71
CA ALA A 38 -9.33 -9.06 3.87
C ALA A 38 -9.49 -10.58 3.62
N ARG A 39 -8.41 -11.35 3.79
CA ARG A 39 -8.35 -12.80 3.61
C ARG A 39 -8.74 -13.54 4.90
N PRO A 40 -9.10 -14.84 4.81
CA PRO A 40 -9.44 -15.63 5.98
C PRO A 40 -8.35 -15.62 7.05
N SER A 41 -8.74 -15.78 8.30
CA SER A 41 -7.85 -15.72 9.46
C SER A 41 -6.61 -16.63 9.40
N PHE A 42 -6.64 -17.75 8.67
CA PHE A 42 -5.45 -18.61 8.50
C PHE A 42 -4.33 -17.93 7.71
N ALA A 43 -4.67 -16.95 6.87
CA ALA A 43 -3.69 -16.14 6.15
C ALA A 43 -2.85 -15.29 7.12
N LEU A 44 -3.27 -15.07 8.37
CA LEU A 44 -2.54 -14.21 9.30
C LEU A 44 -1.47 -14.94 10.13
N GLN A 45 -1.30 -16.26 9.99
CA GLN A 45 -0.45 -17.03 10.92
C GLN A 45 1.01 -16.55 10.95
N GLU A 46 1.61 -16.25 9.80
CA GLU A 46 3.02 -15.78 9.77
C GLU A 46 3.19 -14.44 10.48
N VAL A 47 2.30 -13.47 10.25
CA VAL A 47 2.40 -12.14 10.88
C VAL A 47 2.10 -12.21 12.39
N ILE A 48 1.21 -13.11 12.82
CA ILE A 48 0.98 -13.41 14.25
C ILE A 48 2.25 -13.99 14.87
N SER A 49 2.88 -14.97 14.24
CA SER A 49 4.16 -15.54 14.73
C SER A 49 5.28 -14.50 14.77
N LEU A 50 5.37 -13.62 13.75
CA LEU A 50 6.33 -12.52 13.71
C LEU A 50 6.13 -11.56 14.89
N SER A 51 4.88 -11.18 15.18
CA SER A 51 4.53 -10.27 16.28
C SER A 51 4.99 -10.82 17.63
N ALA A 52 4.78 -12.12 17.88
CA ALA A 52 5.23 -12.80 19.09
C ALA A 52 6.77 -12.84 19.18
N ALA A 53 7.45 -13.19 18.08
CA ALA A 53 8.91 -13.26 18.02
C ALA A 53 9.60 -11.89 18.22
N LEU A 54 8.93 -10.81 17.85
CA LEU A 54 9.42 -9.44 18.05
C LEU A 54 8.93 -8.81 19.36
N SER A 55 7.97 -9.44 20.04
CA SER A 55 7.23 -8.83 21.15
C SER A 55 6.66 -7.46 20.78
N VAL A 56 6.02 -7.38 19.61
CA VAL A 56 5.35 -6.18 19.09
C VAL A 56 3.88 -6.50 18.90
N PRO A 57 2.94 -5.71 19.44
CA PRO A 57 1.51 -5.99 19.29
C PRO A 57 1.04 -5.80 17.85
N LEU A 58 -0.01 -6.52 17.48
CA LEU A 58 -0.71 -6.37 16.21
C LEU A 58 -1.85 -5.35 16.32
N VAL A 59 -2.12 -4.65 15.22
CA VAL A 59 -3.42 -4.05 14.94
C VAL A 59 -3.95 -4.71 13.68
N VAL A 60 -4.97 -5.56 13.80
CA VAL A 60 -5.55 -6.26 12.64
C VAL A 60 -6.86 -5.59 12.25
N LEU A 61 -6.89 -5.00 11.06
CA LEU A 61 -8.03 -4.27 10.53
C LEU A 61 -8.82 -5.18 9.58
N CYS A 62 -9.85 -5.82 10.12
CA CYS A 62 -10.62 -6.88 9.48
C CYS A 62 -11.73 -6.33 8.57
N SER A 63 -11.85 -6.89 7.37
CA SER A 63 -13.05 -6.83 6.54
C SER A 63 -13.19 -8.10 5.70
N ARG A 64 -14.28 -8.22 4.92
CA ARG A 64 -14.50 -9.33 3.97
C ARG A 64 -14.40 -10.70 4.66
N GLN A 65 -13.37 -11.50 4.32
CA GLN A 65 -13.20 -12.84 4.88
C GLN A 65 -12.45 -12.83 6.21
N ALA A 66 -11.81 -11.72 6.58
CA ALA A 66 -11.20 -11.54 7.88
C ALA A 66 -12.29 -11.19 8.90
N GLN A 67 -12.54 -12.10 9.84
CA GLN A 67 -13.55 -11.91 10.89
C GLN A 67 -12.89 -11.73 12.25
N VAL A 68 -13.27 -10.68 12.98
CA VAL A 68 -12.69 -10.28 14.28
C VAL A 68 -12.54 -11.47 15.24
N ALA A 69 -13.63 -12.20 15.48
CA ALA A 69 -13.62 -13.34 16.42
C ALA A 69 -12.72 -14.50 15.97
N GLN A 70 -12.57 -14.73 14.65
CA GLN A 70 -11.69 -15.78 14.15
C GLN A 70 -10.22 -15.40 14.27
N VAL A 71 -9.90 -14.13 14.02
CA VAL A 71 -8.55 -13.59 14.18
C VAL A 71 -8.14 -13.61 15.65
N ALA A 72 -8.99 -13.11 16.54
CA ALA A 72 -8.73 -13.10 17.99
C ALA A 72 -8.39 -14.51 18.53
N ARG A 73 -9.20 -15.52 18.16
CA ARG A 73 -8.93 -16.92 18.54
C ARG A 73 -7.58 -17.46 18.05
N ARG A 74 -7.03 -16.94 16.95
CA ARG A 74 -5.70 -17.35 16.47
C ARG A 74 -4.58 -16.67 17.24
N VAL A 75 -4.77 -15.39 17.55
CA VAL A 75 -3.84 -14.63 18.39
C VAL A 75 -3.74 -15.29 19.77
N GLU A 76 -4.87 -15.60 20.42
CA GLU A 76 -4.91 -16.25 21.74
C GLU A 76 -4.22 -17.64 21.76
N LYS A 77 -4.23 -18.36 20.63
CA LYS A 77 -3.55 -19.65 20.48
C LYS A 77 -2.04 -19.53 20.28
N THR A 78 -1.52 -18.33 20.02
CA THR A 78 -0.10 -18.10 19.74
C THR A 78 0.57 -17.48 20.97
N LEU A 79 1.39 -18.26 21.66
CA LEU A 79 2.11 -17.82 22.85
C LEU A 79 2.96 -16.57 22.56
N GLY A 80 2.78 -15.52 23.37
CA GLY A 80 3.50 -14.26 23.24
C GLY A 80 2.92 -13.28 22.20
N ALA A 81 1.88 -13.65 21.46
CA ALA A 81 1.17 -12.73 20.58
C ALA A 81 0.16 -11.87 21.36
N GLN A 82 0.02 -10.61 20.93
CA GLN A 82 -0.97 -9.65 21.41
C GLN A 82 -1.54 -8.90 20.22
N ALA A 83 -2.84 -8.59 20.23
CA ALA A 83 -3.49 -7.89 19.15
C ALA A 83 -4.67 -7.05 19.60
N LEU A 84 -4.81 -5.89 18.97
CA LEU A 84 -6.06 -5.15 18.80
C LEU A 84 -6.67 -5.56 17.46
N VAL A 85 -7.82 -6.23 17.49
CA VAL A 85 -8.52 -6.71 16.30
C VAL A 85 -9.77 -5.87 16.10
N VAL A 86 -9.86 -5.17 14.97
CA VAL A 86 -10.88 -4.14 14.70
C VAL A 86 -11.64 -4.50 13.44
N GLU A 87 -12.97 -4.41 13.48
CA GLU A 87 -13.78 -4.49 12.27
C GLU A 87 -13.76 -3.14 11.54
N VAL A 88 -13.52 -3.18 10.24
CA VAL A 88 -13.61 -2.00 9.36
C VAL A 88 -14.84 -2.17 8.46
N PRO A 89 -15.90 -1.35 8.65
CA PRO A 89 -17.09 -1.39 7.80
C PRO A 89 -16.75 -1.15 6.32
N GLU A 90 -17.48 -1.79 5.41
CA GLU A 90 -17.23 -1.71 3.95
C GLU A 90 -17.26 -0.28 3.40
N ASN A 91 -18.14 0.57 3.95
CA ASN A 91 -18.29 1.98 3.56
C ASN A 91 -17.63 2.94 4.55
N TYR A 92 -16.69 2.44 5.37
CA TYR A 92 -16.03 3.29 6.36
C TYR A 92 -15.35 4.48 5.69
N ARG A 93 -15.50 5.64 6.34
CA ARG A 93 -14.77 6.86 6.04
C ARG A 93 -14.22 7.38 7.36
N PRO A 94 -12.93 7.74 7.43
CA PRO A 94 -12.41 8.44 8.58
C PRO A 94 -13.24 9.71 8.85
N PRO A 95 -13.33 10.18 10.10
CA PRO A 95 -14.06 11.39 10.50
C PRO A 95 -13.31 12.66 10.05
N CYS A 96 -13.03 12.76 8.75
CA CYS A 96 -12.40 13.90 8.09
C CYS A 96 -13.02 14.08 6.69
N ASP A 97 -12.72 15.22 6.07
CA ASP A 97 -13.16 15.48 4.70
C ASP A 97 -12.69 14.37 3.75
N ALA A 98 -13.57 13.98 2.83
CA ALA A 98 -13.22 13.02 1.80
C ALA A 98 -12.08 13.58 0.93
N PRO A 99 -11.05 12.77 0.61
CA PRO A 99 -10.01 13.16 -0.33
C PRO A 99 -10.61 13.54 -1.68
N LEU A 100 -10.10 14.61 -2.30
CA LEU A 100 -10.44 15.02 -3.67
C LEU A 100 -10.13 13.90 -4.66
N THR A 101 -9.08 13.12 -4.40
CA THR A 101 -8.69 11.92 -5.16
C THR A 101 -9.71 10.78 -5.08
N SER A 102 -10.69 10.82 -4.19
CA SER A 102 -11.80 9.86 -4.11
C SER A 102 -13.04 10.29 -4.91
N GLY A 103 -12.95 11.37 -5.71
CA GLY A 103 -14.04 11.88 -6.54
C GLY A 103 -14.54 10.89 -7.61
N ALA A 104 -15.77 11.11 -8.09
CA ALA A 104 -16.47 10.19 -9.00
C ALA A 104 -15.72 9.91 -10.31
N ASP A 105 -15.01 10.91 -10.85
CA ASP A 105 -14.24 10.77 -12.08
C ASP A 105 -13.07 9.80 -11.90
N PHE A 106 -12.35 9.90 -10.76
CA PHE A 106 -11.26 8.98 -10.43
C PHE A 106 -11.76 7.57 -10.11
N GLN A 107 -12.93 7.45 -9.46
CA GLN A 107 -13.57 6.15 -9.23
C GLN A 107 -13.95 5.48 -10.55
N THR A 108 -14.51 6.24 -11.49
CA THR A 108 -14.87 5.75 -12.83
C THR A 108 -13.62 5.33 -13.61
N ALA A 109 -12.56 6.13 -13.58
CA ALA A 109 -11.27 5.78 -14.18
C ALA A 109 -10.62 4.55 -13.53
N SER A 110 -10.89 4.30 -12.25
CA SER A 110 -10.48 3.08 -11.55
C SER A 110 -11.47 1.92 -11.72
N ALA A 111 -12.35 1.97 -12.71
CA ALA A 111 -13.40 0.98 -12.96
C ALA A 111 -14.24 0.65 -11.70
N ASN A 112 -14.55 1.68 -10.90
CA ASN A 112 -15.27 1.59 -9.63
C ASN A 112 -14.65 0.58 -8.65
N ARG A 113 -13.31 0.58 -8.55
CA ARG A 113 -12.54 -0.30 -7.66
C ARG A 113 -13.05 -0.23 -6.22
N SER A 114 -13.67 -1.31 -5.76
CA SER A 114 -13.98 -1.50 -4.33
C SER A 114 -12.78 -2.12 -3.60
N SER A 115 -11.93 -1.28 -3.01
CA SER A 115 -10.87 -1.70 -2.07
C SER A 115 -10.96 -0.89 -0.79
N ASP A 116 -10.69 -1.52 0.34
CA ASP A 116 -10.61 -0.87 1.65
C ASP A 116 -9.15 -0.72 2.14
N LEU A 117 -8.17 -1.09 1.30
CA LEU A 117 -6.76 -1.12 1.67
C LEU A 117 -6.24 0.25 2.12
N SER A 118 -6.43 1.30 1.29
CA SER A 118 -6.02 2.67 1.62
C SER A 118 -6.68 3.17 2.91
N ALA A 119 -7.98 2.88 3.08
CA ALA A 119 -8.73 3.27 4.27
C ALA A 119 -8.16 2.61 5.54
N LYS A 120 -7.86 1.31 5.50
CA LYS A 120 -7.24 0.58 6.61
C LYS A 120 -5.83 1.09 6.91
N ARG A 121 -5.01 1.36 5.90
CA ARG A 121 -3.67 1.92 6.12
C ARG A 121 -3.76 3.31 6.77
N ASN A 122 -4.68 4.16 6.31
CA ASN A 122 -4.94 5.46 6.95
C ASN A 122 -5.47 5.34 8.39
N ILE A 123 -6.33 4.35 8.69
CA ILE A 123 -6.72 4.03 10.09
C ILE A 123 -5.47 3.74 10.93
N GLY A 124 -4.55 2.93 10.43
CA GLY A 124 -3.29 2.62 11.12
C GLY A 124 -2.44 3.86 11.42
N LEU A 125 -2.35 4.79 10.47
CA LEU A 125 -1.67 6.08 10.67
C LEU A 125 -2.35 6.91 11.76
N LEU A 126 -3.67 7.08 11.68
CA LEU A 126 -4.44 7.88 12.62
C LEU A 126 -4.39 7.30 14.03
N LEU A 127 -4.67 6.01 14.17
CA LEU A 127 -4.60 5.29 15.44
C LEU A 127 -3.22 5.48 16.08
N GLY A 128 -2.14 5.27 15.33
CA GLY A 128 -0.80 5.45 15.86
C GLY A 128 -0.48 6.89 16.25
N ARG A 129 -0.93 7.88 15.47
CA ARG A 129 -0.77 9.30 15.82
C ARG A 129 -1.52 9.66 17.10
N MET A 130 -2.75 9.19 17.25
CA MET A 130 -3.60 9.39 18.43
C MET A 130 -2.98 8.77 19.69
N CYS A 131 -2.56 7.50 19.60
CA CYS A 131 -1.93 6.75 20.68
C CYS A 131 -0.51 7.22 21.02
N GLY A 132 0.04 8.17 20.26
CA GLY A 132 1.40 8.64 20.48
C GLY A 132 2.47 7.60 20.16
N TRP A 133 2.21 6.73 19.19
CA TRP A 133 3.22 5.81 18.67
C TRP A 133 4.28 6.56 17.84
N ASN A 134 5.47 6.00 17.81
CA ASN A 134 6.60 6.53 17.06
C ASN A 134 6.77 5.82 15.72
N LYS A 135 6.71 4.48 15.70
CA LYS A 135 7.00 3.68 14.51
C LYS A 135 6.04 2.51 14.39
N ILE A 136 5.50 2.33 13.21
CA ILE A 136 4.68 1.16 12.87
C ILE A 136 5.23 0.44 11.65
N LEU A 137 4.82 -0.81 11.50
CA LEU A 137 5.05 -1.60 10.29
C LEU A 137 3.70 -2.01 9.71
N PHE A 138 3.40 -1.57 8.49
CA PHE A 138 2.32 -2.16 7.71
C PHE A 138 2.76 -3.49 7.11
N VAL A 139 1.90 -4.49 7.18
CA VAL A 139 2.11 -5.81 6.59
C VAL A 139 0.81 -6.30 5.97
N ASP A 140 0.79 -6.58 4.67
CA ASP A 140 -0.39 -7.15 4.03
C ASP A 140 -0.62 -8.61 4.49
N ASP A 141 -1.89 -9.03 4.50
CA ASP A 141 -2.32 -10.30 5.11
C ASP A 141 -1.86 -11.57 4.37
N ASP A 142 -1.20 -11.41 3.24
CA ASP A 142 -0.66 -12.46 2.39
C ASP A 142 0.85 -12.48 2.29
N ILE A 143 1.54 -11.67 3.08
CA ILE A 143 3.00 -11.64 3.10
C ILE A 143 3.55 -12.68 4.07
N ARG A 144 4.71 -13.22 3.70
CA ARG A 144 5.38 -14.40 4.24
C ARG A 144 6.90 -14.22 4.22
N GLY A 145 7.60 -15.13 4.90
CA GLY A 145 9.06 -15.24 4.79
C GLY A 145 9.82 -14.15 5.54
N PHE A 146 9.25 -13.62 6.63
CA PHE A 146 9.88 -12.54 7.39
C PHE A 146 11.16 -13.01 8.10
N SER A 147 12.18 -12.16 8.03
CA SER A 147 13.34 -12.21 8.93
C SER A 147 13.12 -11.23 10.09
N PRO A 148 12.98 -11.68 11.36
CA PRO A 148 12.88 -10.79 12.50
C PRO A 148 14.07 -9.83 12.63
N ARG A 149 15.26 -10.24 12.15
CA ARG A 149 16.45 -9.38 12.07
C ARG A 149 16.24 -8.23 11.09
N ASP A 150 15.60 -8.49 9.96
CA ASP A 150 15.36 -7.50 8.91
C ASP A 150 14.32 -6.49 9.36
N VAL A 151 13.28 -6.94 10.05
CA VAL A 151 12.27 -6.06 10.65
C VAL A 151 12.88 -5.13 11.71
N ARG A 152 13.74 -5.65 12.60
CA ARG A 152 14.48 -4.80 13.56
C ARG A 152 15.38 -3.79 12.87
N ARG A 153 16.06 -4.21 11.80
CA ARG A 153 16.91 -3.32 11.00
C ARG A 153 16.09 -2.23 10.30
N LEU A 154 14.95 -2.58 9.72
CA LEU A 154 13.99 -1.63 9.14
C LEU A 154 13.55 -0.61 10.19
N ALA A 155 13.15 -1.05 11.39
CA ALA A 155 12.79 -0.16 12.49
C ALA A 155 13.94 0.77 12.94
N GLY A 156 15.19 0.31 12.84
CA GLY A 156 16.38 1.15 13.05
C GLY A 156 16.56 2.23 11.98
N TYR A 157 16.35 1.91 10.70
CA TYR A 157 16.39 2.93 9.63
C TYR A 157 15.33 4.01 9.82
N LEU A 158 14.19 3.68 10.45
CA LEU A 158 13.13 4.66 10.71
C LEU A 158 13.56 5.82 11.65
N ASP A 159 14.70 5.73 12.34
CA ASP A 159 15.26 6.84 13.11
C ASP A 159 15.73 8.02 12.23
N ARG A 160 16.11 7.72 10.98
CA ARG A 160 16.70 8.71 10.05
C ARG A 160 15.96 8.83 8.74
N HIS A 161 15.08 7.86 8.46
CA HIS A 161 14.29 7.80 7.25
C HIS A 161 12.81 7.70 7.66
N PRO A 162 11.92 8.54 7.17
CA PRO A 162 10.50 8.47 7.51
C PRO A 162 9.84 7.16 7.06
N VAL A 163 10.37 6.55 6.01
CA VAL A 163 9.83 5.34 5.40
C VAL A 163 10.96 4.37 5.05
N ALA A 164 10.73 3.09 5.29
CA ALA A 164 11.59 1.99 4.88
C ALA A 164 10.74 0.77 4.52
N SER A 165 11.12 0.00 3.51
CA SER A 165 10.27 -1.05 2.97
C SER A 165 11.04 -2.30 2.60
N MET A 166 10.38 -3.45 2.62
CA MET A 166 10.92 -4.70 2.11
C MET A 166 10.44 -4.94 0.67
N VAL A 167 11.13 -5.80 -0.08
CA VAL A 167 10.72 -6.18 -1.45
C VAL A 167 10.12 -7.59 -1.45
N SER A 168 8.99 -7.79 -2.13
CA SER A 168 8.41 -9.12 -2.35
C SER A 168 9.03 -9.77 -3.58
N ARG A 169 9.99 -10.68 -3.41
CA ARG A 169 10.67 -11.32 -4.56
C ARG A 169 9.99 -12.58 -5.06
N TYR A 170 9.48 -13.38 -4.13
CA TYR A 170 8.80 -14.63 -4.46
C TYR A 170 7.30 -14.34 -4.57
N PHE A 171 6.78 -14.55 -5.78
CA PHE A 171 5.46 -14.09 -6.21
C PHE A 171 5.30 -12.57 -6.04
N PRO A 172 5.80 -11.77 -6.99
CA PRO A 172 5.94 -10.33 -6.77
C PRO A 172 4.59 -9.61 -6.73
N ASP A 173 4.51 -8.60 -5.85
CA ASP A 173 3.37 -7.72 -5.69
C ASP A 173 3.32 -6.71 -6.85
N ASN A 174 2.66 -7.13 -7.93
CA ASN A 174 2.61 -6.42 -9.19
C ASN A 174 1.20 -6.51 -9.79
N SER A 175 0.88 -5.57 -10.67
CA SER A 175 -0.37 -5.58 -11.40
C SER A 175 -0.50 -6.77 -12.34
N VAL A 176 -1.74 -7.03 -12.78
CA VAL A 176 -2.04 -8.08 -13.76
C VAL A 176 -1.25 -7.88 -15.06
N VAL A 177 -1.06 -6.63 -15.50
CA VAL A 177 -0.26 -6.30 -16.70
C VAL A 177 1.19 -6.70 -16.49
N CYS A 178 1.79 -6.38 -15.34
CA CYS A 178 3.16 -6.78 -15.03
C CYS A 178 3.33 -8.31 -14.94
N HIS A 179 2.36 -9.04 -14.38
CA HIS A 179 2.38 -10.51 -14.42
C HIS A 179 2.33 -11.05 -15.85
N ALA A 180 1.46 -10.48 -16.70
CA ALA A 180 1.37 -10.88 -18.10
C ALA A 180 2.66 -10.56 -18.88
N ARG A 181 3.35 -9.47 -18.54
CA ARG A 181 4.67 -9.12 -19.10
C ARG A 181 5.73 -10.17 -18.77
N ARG A 182 5.80 -10.61 -17.50
CA ARG A 182 6.69 -11.70 -17.09
C ARG A 182 6.33 -13.00 -17.79
N LEU A 183 5.04 -13.32 -17.89
CA LEU A 183 4.55 -14.50 -18.60
C LEU A 183 4.99 -14.49 -20.07
N ALA A 184 4.92 -13.34 -20.75
CA ALA A 184 5.36 -13.16 -22.13
C ALA A 184 6.90 -13.12 -22.32
N GLY A 185 7.68 -13.32 -21.24
CA GLY A 185 9.14 -13.39 -21.27
C GLY A 185 9.86 -12.04 -21.19
N PHE A 186 9.15 -10.94 -20.90
CA PHE A 186 9.80 -9.65 -20.67
C PHE A 186 10.43 -9.57 -19.28
N LYS A 187 11.50 -8.79 -19.18
CA LYS A 187 12.05 -8.37 -17.88
C LYS A 187 11.08 -7.40 -17.21
N GLN A 188 10.67 -7.72 -15.99
CA GLN A 188 9.87 -6.87 -15.12
C GLN A 188 10.37 -7.07 -13.69
N ASP A 189 11.10 -6.09 -13.18
CA ASP A 189 11.60 -6.10 -11.79
C ASP A 189 10.47 -5.79 -10.80
N VAL A 190 10.79 -5.86 -9.52
CA VAL A 190 9.87 -5.58 -8.42
C VAL A 190 10.39 -4.37 -7.65
N PHE A 191 9.53 -3.37 -7.47
CA PHE A 191 9.82 -2.25 -6.60
C PHE A 191 9.44 -2.59 -5.15
N VAL A 192 9.84 -1.76 -4.18
CA VAL A 192 9.27 -1.90 -2.83
C VAL A 192 7.79 -1.50 -2.84
N SER A 193 6.97 -2.10 -1.99
CA SER A 193 5.54 -1.79 -1.89
C SER A 193 5.06 -1.70 -0.45
N GLY A 194 3.82 -1.26 -0.27
CA GLY A 194 3.09 -1.20 0.99
C GLY A 194 2.89 -2.58 1.64
N ALA A 195 3.16 -3.66 0.91
CA ALA A 195 3.10 -5.03 1.41
C ALA A 195 3.93 -5.25 2.68
N THR A 196 5.06 -4.56 2.83
CA THR A 196 5.81 -4.49 4.09
C THR A 196 6.52 -3.15 4.24
N LEU A 197 5.85 -2.21 4.90
CA LEU A 197 6.22 -0.79 4.94
C LEU A 197 6.33 -0.26 6.36
N GLY A 198 7.54 0.11 6.76
CA GLY A 198 7.83 0.82 7.99
C GLY A 198 7.57 2.31 7.84
N VAL A 199 6.95 2.90 8.85
CA VAL A 199 6.61 4.33 8.88
C VAL A 199 6.98 4.94 10.22
N ASN A 200 7.71 6.06 10.19
CA ASN A 200 7.93 6.92 11.34
C ASN A 200 6.77 7.91 11.47
N LEU A 201 5.89 7.65 12.43
CA LEU A 201 4.69 8.45 12.69
C LEU A 201 5.01 9.83 13.29
N ARG A 202 6.25 10.09 13.72
CA ARG A 202 6.68 11.41 14.24
C ARG A 202 7.23 12.34 13.16
N HIS A 203 7.39 11.86 11.94
CA HIS A 203 7.81 12.74 10.85
C HIS A 203 6.76 13.85 10.62
N PRO A 204 7.17 15.13 10.49
CA PRO A 204 6.24 16.24 10.33
C PRO A 204 5.43 16.15 9.02
N ASP A 205 6.08 15.69 7.95
CA ASP A 205 5.46 15.56 6.63
C ASP A 205 4.88 14.16 6.39
N LEU A 206 4.24 13.57 7.42
CA LEU A 206 3.62 12.25 7.29
C LEU A 206 2.50 12.30 6.23
N SER A 207 2.67 11.55 5.14
CA SER A 207 1.69 11.48 4.05
C SER A 207 0.51 10.56 4.38
N PHE A 208 -0.35 10.33 3.39
CA PHE A 208 -1.53 9.47 3.47
C PHE A 208 -1.60 8.51 2.29
N PHE A 209 -2.44 7.48 2.41
CA PHE A 209 -2.70 6.51 1.35
C PHE A 209 -3.93 6.97 0.55
N ALA A 210 -3.72 7.37 -0.71
CA ALA A 210 -4.81 7.77 -1.61
C ALA A 210 -5.71 6.56 -1.98
N ASP A 211 -6.99 6.79 -2.29
CA ASP A 211 -7.88 5.71 -2.73
C ASP A 211 -7.71 5.41 -4.23
N VAL A 212 -6.56 4.82 -4.57
CA VAL A 212 -6.18 4.39 -5.91
C VAL A 212 -5.46 3.04 -5.79
N TYR A 213 -5.20 2.32 -6.89
CA TYR A 213 -4.25 1.20 -6.88
C TYR A 213 -2.81 1.73 -6.86
N ASN A 214 -1.87 1.00 -6.24
CA ASN A 214 -0.52 1.46 -5.91
C ASN A 214 -0.51 2.73 -5.02
N GLU A 215 -1.44 2.82 -4.06
CA GLU A 215 -1.55 3.98 -3.17
C GLU A 215 -0.29 4.24 -2.31
N ASP A 216 0.49 3.19 -2.08
CA ASP A 216 1.77 3.20 -1.41
C ASP A 216 2.84 3.98 -2.19
N TRP A 217 2.84 3.90 -3.52
CA TRP A 217 3.77 4.68 -4.35
C TRP A 217 3.54 6.18 -4.22
N PHE A 218 2.29 6.60 -4.01
CA PHE A 218 1.98 7.99 -3.69
C PHE A 218 2.40 8.33 -2.26
N PHE A 219 2.11 7.46 -1.28
CA PHE A 219 2.48 7.66 0.12
C PHE A 219 3.98 7.94 0.30
N PHE A 220 4.87 7.22 -0.40
CA PHE A 220 6.32 7.40 -0.30
C PHE A 220 6.96 8.11 -1.51
N ALA A 221 6.16 8.75 -2.38
CA ALA A 221 6.62 9.38 -3.62
C ALA A 221 7.78 10.37 -3.42
N ARG A 222 7.67 11.24 -2.40
CA ARG A 222 8.72 12.23 -2.06
C ARG A 222 10.05 11.53 -1.78
N HIS A 223 10.03 10.45 -0.99
CA HIS A 223 11.23 9.71 -0.62
C HIS A 223 11.81 8.90 -1.78
N ALA A 224 10.97 8.43 -2.70
CA ALA A 224 11.45 7.82 -3.95
C ALA A 224 12.13 8.87 -4.85
N ALA A 225 11.51 10.04 -5.06
CA ALA A 225 12.05 11.13 -5.87
C ALA A 225 13.39 11.67 -5.35
N GLU A 226 13.52 11.77 -4.02
CA GLU A 226 14.73 12.19 -3.31
C GLU A 226 15.77 11.07 -3.18
N ARG A 227 15.43 9.84 -3.62
CA ARG A 227 16.27 8.64 -3.48
C ARG A 227 16.66 8.41 -2.03
N SER A 228 15.71 8.56 -1.11
CA SER A 228 15.88 8.38 0.34
C SER A 228 15.06 7.20 0.88
N LEU A 229 14.27 6.54 0.03
CA LEU A 229 13.50 5.34 0.36
C LEU A 229 14.41 4.12 0.54
N MET A 230 14.43 3.57 1.76
CA MET A 230 15.30 2.46 2.13
C MET A 230 14.66 1.12 1.76
N LYS A 231 15.39 0.29 1.02
CA LYS A 231 15.06 -1.12 0.75
C LYS A 231 15.77 -2.01 1.77
N ILE A 232 15.00 -2.77 2.55
CA ILE A 232 15.51 -3.65 3.62
C ILE A 232 15.03 -5.07 3.41
N GLY A 233 15.96 -6.01 3.25
CA GLY A 233 15.62 -7.43 3.20
C GLY A 233 14.63 -7.79 2.10
N GLU A 234 14.10 -9.00 2.19
CA GLU A 234 13.18 -9.57 1.21
C GLU A 234 12.08 -10.33 1.95
N VAL A 235 10.89 -10.33 1.36
CA VAL A 235 9.72 -11.10 1.78
C VAL A 235 9.14 -11.82 0.57
N SER A 236 8.11 -12.61 0.81
CA SER A 236 7.37 -13.34 -0.21
C SER A 236 5.89 -13.04 -0.09
N GLN A 237 5.18 -13.00 -1.20
CA GLN A 237 3.72 -13.00 -1.21
C GLN A 237 3.21 -14.44 -1.39
N LEU A 238 2.05 -14.74 -0.83
CA LEU A 238 1.35 -15.96 -1.15
C LEU A 238 1.01 -16.00 -2.65
N GLU A 239 1.29 -17.15 -3.27
CA GLU A 239 0.91 -17.37 -4.66
C GLU A 239 -0.60 -17.23 -4.84
N TYR A 240 -0.99 -16.59 -5.93
CA TYR A 240 -2.38 -16.46 -6.35
C TYR A 240 -2.50 -16.62 -7.85
N ARG A 241 -3.73 -16.64 -8.39
CA ARG A 241 -3.97 -16.73 -9.83
C ARG A 241 -4.20 -15.32 -10.40
N PRO A 242 -3.18 -14.65 -10.98
CA PRO A 242 -3.31 -13.24 -11.39
C PRO A 242 -4.33 -13.04 -12.51
N PHE A 243 -4.56 -14.07 -13.30
CA PHE A 243 -5.47 -14.02 -14.45
C PHE A 243 -6.85 -14.61 -14.16
N ALA A 244 -7.15 -14.98 -12.91
CA ALA A 244 -8.43 -15.59 -12.55
C ALA A 244 -9.61 -14.63 -12.70
N ASP A 245 -9.39 -13.33 -12.50
CA ASP A 245 -10.36 -12.28 -12.76
C ASP A 245 -9.77 -11.23 -13.70
N PRO A 246 -10.05 -11.30 -15.02
CA PRO A 246 -9.56 -10.32 -15.98
C PRO A 246 -10.04 -8.88 -15.72
N GLN A 247 -11.16 -8.67 -15.02
CA GLN A 247 -11.64 -7.34 -14.68
C GLN A 247 -10.76 -6.65 -13.62
N ARG A 248 -9.92 -7.41 -12.91
CA ARG A 248 -8.89 -6.84 -12.05
C ARG A 248 -7.97 -5.89 -12.81
N ALA A 249 -7.67 -6.19 -14.08
CA ALA A 249 -6.83 -5.36 -14.91
C ALA A 249 -7.41 -3.95 -15.13
N ALA A 250 -8.73 -3.82 -15.32
CA ALA A 250 -9.37 -2.50 -15.41
C ALA A 250 -9.30 -1.73 -14.09
N ARG A 251 -9.48 -2.41 -12.96
CA ARG A 251 -9.46 -1.78 -11.62
C ARG A 251 -8.08 -1.32 -11.17
N GLU A 252 -7.02 -1.89 -11.75
CA GLU A 252 -5.63 -1.53 -11.46
C GLU A 252 -5.09 -0.47 -12.41
N GLU A 253 -5.53 -0.44 -13.67
CA GLU A 253 -4.85 0.30 -14.75
C GLU A 253 -4.68 1.80 -14.49
N PHE A 254 -5.68 2.48 -13.89
CA PHE A 254 -5.54 3.91 -13.60
C PHE A 254 -4.42 4.18 -12.59
N GLY A 255 -4.38 3.40 -11.50
CA GLY A 255 -3.31 3.50 -10.51
C GLY A 255 -1.95 3.10 -11.06
N ASP A 256 -1.90 2.06 -11.90
CA ASP A 256 -0.69 1.63 -12.60
C ASP A 256 -0.15 2.72 -13.53
N LEU A 257 -1.02 3.31 -14.35
CA LEU A 257 -0.67 4.40 -15.26
C LEU A 257 -0.09 5.59 -14.48
N LEU A 258 -0.76 6.00 -13.41
CA LEU A 258 -0.34 7.12 -12.57
C LEU A 258 0.99 6.84 -11.84
N ALA A 259 1.12 5.68 -11.20
CA ALA A 259 2.29 5.31 -10.40
C ALA A 259 3.54 5.18 -11.29
N GLU A 260 3.44 4.40 -12.37
CA GLU A 260 4.53 4.23 -13.34
C GLU A 260 4.88 5.55 -14.03
N GLY A 261 3.88 6.36 -14.36
CA GLY A 261 4.07 7.68 -14.96
C GLY A 261 4.76 8.65 -14.02
N LEU A 262 4.37 8.70 -12.76
CA LEU A 262 5.02 9.55 -11.77
C LEU A 262 6.49 9.13 -11.54
N TYR A 263 6.75 7.82 -11.46
CA TYR A 263 8.08 7.29 -11.20
C TYR A 263 9.01 7.42 -12.40
N ALA A 264 8.49 7.28 -13.62
CA ALA A 264 9.22 7.63 -14.83
C ALA A 264 9.63 9.11 -14.85
N ALA A 265 8.83 10.02 -14.29
CA ALA A 265 9.21 11.43 -14.16
C ALA A 265 10.39 11.60 -13.18
N PHE A 266 10.40 10.86 -12.07
CA PHE A 266 11.46 10.92 -11.06
C PHE A 266 12.83 10.44 -11.56
N GLU A 267 12.82 9.42 -12.42
CA GLU A 267 14.04 8.88 -13.02
C GLU A 267 14.72 9.85 -13.99
N ARG A 268 13.94 10.71 -14.67
CA ARG A 268 14.49 11.64 -15.68
C ARG A 268 15.36 12.73 -15.07
N ARG A 269 15.11 13.12 -13.82
CA ARG A 269 15.71 14.30 -13.20
C ARG A 269 16.41 14.00 -11.88
N SER A 270 17.41 13.13 -11.92
CA SER A 270 18.33 12.94 -10.79
C SER A 270 18.92 14.29 -10.36
N GLY A 271 18.74 14.65 -9.08
CA GLY A 271 19.27 15.89 -8.50
C GLY A 271 18.36 17.12 -8.59
N SER A 272 17.15 17.01 -9.14
CA SER A 272 16.10 18.05 -9.02
C SER A 272 15.31 17.88 -7.72
N SER A 273 14.72 18.95 -7.20
CA SER A 273 13.82 18.87 -6.02
C SER A 273 12.55 18.08 -6.35
N PHE A 274 11.87 17.57 -5.31
CA PHE A 274 10.60 16.86 -5.48
C PHE A 274 9.57 17.71 -6.24
N GLU A 275 9.46 19.00 -5.90
CA GLU A 275 8.52 19.94 -6.50
C GLU A 275 8.80 20.16 -8.00
N GLN A 276 10.07 20.22 -8.39
CA GLN A 276 10.47 20.33 -9.80
C GLN A 276 10.16 19.06 -10.60
N GLN A 277 10.34 17.89 -10.00
CA GLN A 277 10.01 16.61 -10.63
C GLN A 277 8.49 16.48 -10.77
N LEU A 278 7.74 16.85 -9.73
CA LEU A 278 6.29 16.80 -9.67
C LEU A 278 5.61 17.77 -10.66
N ALA A 279 6.19 18.96 -10.87
CA ALA A 279 5.68 19.94 -11.84
C ALA A 279 5.67 19.45 -13.31
N ILE A 280 6.30 18.31 -13.60
CA ILE A 280 6.17 17.63 -14.89
C ILE A 280 4.90 16.77 -14.91
N ALA A 281 4.66 16.02 -13.82
CA ALA A 281 3.49 15.18 -13.65
C ALA A 281 2.18 15.97 -13.47
N THR A 282 2.23 17.30 -13.30
CA THR A 282 1.03 18.16 -13.34
C THR A 282 0.68 18.65 -14.76
N ARG A 283 1.38 18.20 -15.81
CA ARG A 283 1.15 18.66 -17.19
C ARG A 283 0.41 17.60 -17.99
N THR A 284 -0.73 17.95 -18.58
CA THR A 284 -1.48 17.09 -19.50
C THR A 284 -0.60 16.49 -20.60
N SER A 285 0.30 17.29 -21.19
CA SER A 285 1.18 16.83 -22.27
C SER A 285 2.12 15.69 -21.83
N TYR A 286 2.53 15.67 -20.55
CA TYR A 286 3.35 14.58 -20.03
C TYR A 286 2.57 13.26 -20.00
N TRP A 287 1.32 13.32 -19.56
CA TRP A 287 0.44 12.15 -19.49
C TRP A 287 0.01 11.67 -20.86
N GLN A 288 -0.14 12.56 -21.84
CA GLN A 288 -0.35 12.17 -23.23
C GLN A 288 0.81 11.30 -23.73
N ASP A 289 2.05 11.78 -23.59
CA ASP A 289 3.24 11.04 -23.99
C ASP A 289 3.39 9.71 -23.22
N PHE A 290 3.13 9.72 -21.90
CA PHE A 290 3.28 8.52 -21.07
C PHE A 290 2.20 7.48 -21.35
N LYS A 291 0.95 7.91 -21.59
CA LYS A 291 -0.15 7.03 -21.97
C LYS A 291 0.16 6.29 -23.26
N ASP A 292 0.72 6.96 -24.27
CA ASP A 292 1.13 6.33 -25.53
C ASP A 292 2.19 5.24 -25.28
N ILE A 293 3.13 5.49 -24.38
CA ILE A 293 4.14 4.50 -23.96
C ILE A 293 3.49 3.32 -23.22
N ARG A 294 2.53 3.57 -22.33
CA ARG A 294 1.80 2.52 -21.61
C ARG A 294 0.99 1.63 -22.57
N LEU A 295 0.26 2.23 -23.50
CA LEU A 295 -0.52 1.51 -24.52
C LEU A 295 0.37 0.67 -25.45
N LYS A 296 1.53 1.22 -25.85
CA LYS A 296 2.53 0.47 -26.60
C LYS A 296 3.06 -0.72 -25.80
N THR A 297 3.37 -0.52 -24.53
CA THR A 297 3.85 -1.58 -23.61
C THR A 297 2.84 -2.73 -23.51
N ILE A 298 1.54 -2.42 -23.35
CA ILE A 298 0.47 -3.43 -23.29
C ILE A 298 0.36 -4.16 -24.63
N THR A 299 0.36 -3.43 -25.76
CA THR A 299 0.25 -4.00 -27.10
C THR A 299 1.41 -4.94 -27.42
N GLU A 300 2.66 -4.53 -27.15
CA GLU A 300 3.84 -5.39 -27.31
C GLU A 300 3.75 -6.67 -26.46
N THR A 301 3.10 -6.58 -25.29
CA THR A 301 2.89 -7.74 -24.42
C THR A 301 1.89 -8.72 -25.03
N ILE A 302 0.77 -8.21 -25.57
CA ILE A 302 -0.23 -9.01 -26.27
C ILE A 302 0.40 -9.74 -27.47
N GLU A 303 1.23 -9.04 -28.25
CA GLU A 303 1.91 -9.59 -29.44
C GLU A 303 2.96 -10.66 -29.09
N ALA A 304 3.55 -10.60 -27.90
CA ALA A 304 4.54 -11.57 -27.46
C ALA A 304 3.92 -12.82 -26.79
N LEU A 305 2.70 -12.73 -26.24
CA LEU A 305 2.04 -13.86 -25.57
C LEU A 305 1.96 -15.16 -26.40
N PRO A 306 1.69 -15.15 -27.73
CA PRO A 306 1.68 -16.38 -28.52
C PRO A 306 2.97 -17.21 -28.44
N ARG A 307 4.12 -16.57 -28.16
CA ARG A 307 5.42 -17.24 -28.03
C ARG A 307 5.47 -18.21 -26.86
N VAL A 308 4.63 -18.00 -25.84
CA VAL A 308 4.63 -18.80 -24.61
C VAL A 308 3.46 -19.76 -24.52
N GLN A 309 2.52 -19.73 -25.48
CA GLN A 309 1.26 -20.49 -25.44
C GLN A 309 1.45 -22.00 -25.19
N LEU A 310 2.48 -22.61 -25.76
CA LEU A 310 2.76 -24.05 -25.61
C LEU A 310 3.31 -24.43 -24.22
N TRP A 311 3.72 -23.46 -23.41
CA TRP A 311 4.43 -23.67 -22.14
C TRP A 311 3.62 -23.24 -20.91
N VAL A 312 2.43 -22.69 -21.13
CA VAL A 312 1.55 -22.17 -20.08
C VAL A 312 0.20 -22.87 -20.16
N SER A 313 -0.57 -22.86 -19.07
CA SER A 313 -1.92 -23.44 -19.11
C SER A 313 -2.83 -22.62 -20.03
N GLU A 314 -3.78 -23.28 -20.70
CA GLU A 314 -4.76 -22.57 -21.55
C GLU A 314 -5.58 -21.54 -20.75
N ALA A 315 -5.85 -21.84 -19.47
CA ALA A 315 -6.52 -20.92 -18.56
C ALA A 315 -5.68 -19.65 -18.29
N ASP A 316 -4.37 -19.79 -18.03
CA ASP A 316 -3.49 -18.64 -17.81
C ASP A 316 -3.25 -17.85 -19.10
N TYR A 317 -3.08 -18.52 -20.23
CA TYR A 317 -2.91 -17.86 -21.53
C TYR A 317 -4.14 -17.02 -21.90
N SER A 318 -5.32 -17.64 -21.89
CA SER A 318 -6.58 -16.96 -22.22
C SER A 318 -6.92 -15.87 -21.21
N GLY A 319 -6.70 -16.11 -19.93
CA GLY A 319 -6.86 -15.13 -18.85
C GLY A 319 -5.93 -13.93 -19.01
N ALA A 320 -4.63 -14.16 -19.26
CA ALA A 320 -3.65 -13.10 -19.45
C ALA A 320 -3.97 -12.25 -20.68
N LYS A 321 -4.30 -12.89 -21.81
CA LYS A 321 -4.68 -12.19 -23.04
C LYS A 321 -5.92 -11.31 -22.83
N LYS A 322 -6.97 -11.84 -22.19
CA LYS A 322 -8.19 -11.10 -21.90
C LYS A 322 -7.93 -9.94 -20.92
N SER A 323 -7.09 -10.16 -19.91
CA SER A 323 -6.71 -9.12 -18.95
C SER A 323 -5.96 -7.96 -19.62
N LEU A 324 -5.03 -8.25 -20.53
CA LEU A 324 -4.32 -7.22 -21.28
C LEU A 324 -5.23 -6.43 -22.23
N GLN A 325 -6.21 -7.09 -22.86
CA GLN A 325 -7.20 -6.41 -23.69
C GLN A 325 -8.04 -5.43 -22.85
N ILE A 326 -8.52 -5.88 -21.68
CA ILE A 326 -9.27 -5.04 -20.74
C ILE A 326 -8.41 -3.86 -20.24
N ALA A 327 -7.15 -4.10 -19.85
CA ALA A 327 -6.22 -3.05 -19.45
C ALA A 327 -6.01 -2.02 -20.57
N LYS A 328 -5.87 -2.48 -21.82
CA LYS A 328 -5.72 -1.62 -22.98
C LYS A 328 -6.95 -0.72 -23.18
N GLU A 329 -8.15 -1.31 -23.18
CA GLU A 329 -9.42 -0.58 -23.31
C GLU A 329 -9.58 0.47 -22.19
N GLN A 330 -9.26 0.08 -20.94
CA GLN A 330 -9.28 1.00 -19.81
C GLN A 330 -8.28 2.15 -19.98
N ALA A 331 -7.03 1.85 -20.35
CA ALA A 331 -5.99 2.85 -20.61
C ALA A 331 -6.38 3.81 -21.74
N GLU A 332 -7.01 3.31 -22.81
CA GLU A 332 -7.53 4.13 -23.91
C GLU A 332 -8.61 5.11 -23.44
N GLY A 333 -9.46 4.71 -22.49
CA GLY A 333 -10.52 5.53 -21.91
C GLY A 333 -10.06 6.60 -20.90
N ILE A 334 -8.88 6.45 -20.27
CA ILE A 334 -8.36 7.42 -19.29
C ILE A 334 -7.84 8.67 -20.02
N SER A 335 -8.36 9.86 -19.69
CA SER A 335 -7.85 11.11 -20.28
C SER A 335 -6.54 11.56 -19.62
N PRO A 336 -5.60 12.13 -20.40
CA PRO A 336 -4.38 12.71 -19.82
C PRO A 336 -4.63 13.87 -18.84
N ASP A 337 -5.70 14.64 -19.04
CA ASP A 337 -6.12 15.71 -18.13
C ASP A 337 -6.51 15.13 -16.77
N LEU A 338 -7.26 14.03 -16.74
CA LEU A 338 -7.62 13.35 -15.50
C LEU A 338 -6.39 12.89 -14.71
N CYS A 339 -5.32 12.45 -15.40
CA CYS A 339 -4.06 12.11 -14.73
C CYS A 339 -3.38 13.34 -14.13
N ALA A 340 -3.35 14.48 -14.84
CA ALA A 340 -2.80 15.72 -14.32
C ALA A 340 -3.61 16.24 -13.11
N ASP A 341 -4.94 16.21 -13.21
CA ASP A 341 -5.87 16.60 -12.16
C ASP A 341 -5.72 15.71 -10.92
N PHE A 342 -5.50 14.40 -11.10
CA PHE A 342 -5.22 13.50 -9.99
C PHE A 342 -3.99 13.96 -9.21
N ILE A 343 -2.88 14.29 -9.88
CA ILE A 343 -1.65 14.74 -9.21
C ILE A 343 -1.87 16.06 -8.46
N VAL A 344 -2.62 17.00 -9.06
CA VAL A 344 -2.96 18.27 -8.41
C VAL A 344 -3.82 18.04 -7.17
N ASN A 345 -4.87 17.23 -7.29
CA ASN A 345 -5.79 16.92 -6.20
C ASN A 345 -5.11 16.12 -5.08
N TRP A 346 -4.24 15.17 -5.42
CA TRP A 346 -3.45 14.41 -4.47
C TRP A 346 -2.55 15.32 -3.61
N GLN A 347 -1.92 16.32 -4.22
CA GLN A 347 -1.09 17.27 -3.48
C GLN A 347 -1.92 18.19 -2.56
N GLU A 348 -3.13 18.54 -2.97
CA GLU A 348 -4.04 19.28 -2.09
C GLU A 348 -4.54 18.42 -0.93
N ASP A 349 -4.88 17.16 -1.20
CA ASP A 349 -5.22 16.18 -0.17
C ASP A 349 -4.07 15.99 0.82
N GLU A 350 -2.82 15.95 0.36
CA GLU A 350 -1.63 15.85 1.23
C GLU A 350 -1.53 17.06 2.19
N ARG A 351 -1.77 18.28 1.71
CA ARG A 351 -1.79 19.47 2.57
C ARG A 351 -2.93 19.43 3.58
N ARG A 352 -4.12 19.04 3.14
CA ARG A 352 -5.31 18.90 3.99
C ARG A 352 -5.07 17.86 5.08
N TRP A 353 -4.49 16.73 4.71
CA TRP A 353 -4.12 15.64 5.62
C TRP A 353 -3.12 16.11 6.68
N GLN A 354 -2.01 16.73 6.27
CA GLN A 354 -0.99 17.23 7.22
C GLN A 354 -1.58 18.28 8.18
N LYS A 355 -2.42 19.19 7.67
CA LYS A 355 -3.13 20.15 8.51
C LYS A 355 -4.05 19.45 9.51
N MET A 356 -4.83 18.46 9.08
CA MET A 356 -5.72 17.68 9.94
C MET A 356 -4.95 16.91 11.01
N LEU A 357 -3.85 16.25 10.66
CA LEU A 357 -2.99 15.52 11.60
C LEU A 357 -2.39 16.40 12.71
N GLY A 358 -2.23 17.70 12.45
CA GLY A 358 -1.78 18.67 13.46
C GLY A 358 -2.83 19.00 14.52
N HIS A 359 -4.11 18.76 14.25
CA HIS A 359 -5.23 19.06 15.14
C HIS A 359 -5.87 17.83 15.78
N PHE A 360 -5.45 16.62 15.37
CA PHE A 360 -6.03 15.38 15.87
C PHE A 360 -5.73 15.17 17.37
N PRO A 361 -6.71 14.74 18.18
CA PRO A 361 -6.52 14.59 19.61
C PRO A 361 -5.50 13.49 19.92
N GLN A 362 -4.58 13.78 20.85
CA GLN A 362 -3.73 12.75 21.43
C GLN A 362 -4.47 12.07 22.58
N VAL A 363 -4.93 10.85 22.33
CA VAL A 363 -5.59 10.02 23.34
C VAL A 363 -4.66 8.87 23.68
N ARG A 364 -4.43 8.63 24.98
CA ARG A 364 -3.41 7.66 25.41
C ARG A 364 -3.87 6.20 25.34
N ARG A 365 -5.15 5.95 25.12
CA ARG A 365 -5.74 4.60 25.13
C ARG A 365 -6.33 4.27 23.77
N GLU A 366 -6.09 3.04 23.32
CA GLU A 366 -6.58 2.51 22.04
C GLU A 366 -8.11 2.59 21.93
N ARG A 367 -8.84 2.30 23.02
CA ARG A 367 -10.30 2.43 23.07
C ARG A 367 -10.78 3.84 22.73
N ASP A 368 -10.18 4.85 23.34
CA ASP A 368 -10.55 6.25 23.10
C ASP A 368 -10.24 6.63 21.64
N ALA A 369 -9.13 6.12 21.10
CA ALA A 369 -8.77 6.34 19.70
C ALA A 369 -9.77 5.69 18.72
N LEU A 370 -10.20 4.46 19.00
CA LEU A 370 -11.21 3.78 18.19
C LEU A 370 -12.58 4.46 18.27
N ALA A 371 -12.95 5.02 19.42
CA ALA A 371 -14.19 5.77 19.58
C ALA A 371 -14.18 7.06 18.73
N GLU A 372 -13.10 7.83 18.76
CA GLU A 372 -12.91 9.01 17.90
C GLU A 372 -12.92 8.63 16.41
N LEU A 373 -12.31 7.50 16.05
CA LEU A 373 -12.34 6.95 14.70
C LEU A 373 -13.69 6.32 14.33
N GLN A 374 -14.68 6.28 15.24
CA GLN A 374 -15.99 5.67 15.00
C GLN A 374 -15.90 4.20 14.56
N LEU A 375 -14.99 3.43 15.18
CA LEU A 375 -14.78 2.00 14.96
C LEU A 375 -15.24 1.20 16.19
N PRO A 376 -16.57 0.93 16.33
CA PRO A 376 -17.14 0.43 17.59
C PRO A 376 -16.89 -1.06 17.84
N THR A 377 -16.63 -1.86 16.80
CA THR A 377 -16.47 -3.31 16.93
C THR A 377 -15.00 -3.68 16.99
N TRP A 378 -14.51 -4.05 18.17
CA TRP A 378 -13.13 -4.46 18.36
C TRP A 378 -12.94 -5.43 19.54
N ILE A 379 -11.81 -6.14 19.53
CA ILE A 379 -11.36 -7.04 20.60
C ILE A 379 -9.87 -6.80 20.85
N SER A 380 -9.50 -6.55 22.11
CA SER A 380 -8.12 -6.66 22.57
C SER A 380 -7.88 -8.06 23.15
N CYS A 381 -6.87 -8.77 22.65
CA CYS A 381 -6.60 -10.17 23.00
C CYS A 381 -5.09 -10.48 23.00
N GLY A 382 -4.70 -11.57 23.68
CA GLY A 382 -3.31 -12.05 23.67
C GLY A 382 -2.83 -12.59 25.00
N TYR A 383 -1.56 -13.00 25.03
CA TYR A 383 -0.97 -13.63 26.21
C TYR A 383 -0.86 -12.67 27.40
N GLY A 384 -1.45 -13.07 28.54
CA GLY A 384 -1.34 -12.37 29.82
C GLY A 384 -2.25 -11.15 29.99
N LEU A 385 -3.14 -10.86 29.04
CA LEU A 385 -4.11 -9.76 29.13
C LEU A 385 -5.53 -10.31 29.35
N PRO A 386 -6.37 -9.66 30.18
CA PRO A 386 -7.81 -9.90 30.15
C PRO A 386 -8.33 -9.50 28.76
N THR A 387 -9.17 -10.34 28.16
CA THR A 387 -9.83 -9.97 26.90
C THR A 387 -10.79 -8.81 27.16
N GLU A 388 -10.52 -7.65 26.57
CA GLU A 388 -11.44 -6.52 26.53
C GLU A 388 -12.15 -6.49 25.17
N SER A 389 -13.46 -6.33 25.17
CA SER A 389 -14.26 -6.18 23.96
C SER A 389 -15.31 -5.09 24.14
N GLU A 390 -15.55 -4.35 23.07
CA GLU A 390 -16.68 -3.43 22.97
C GLU A 390 -17.52 -3.90 21.78
N THR A 391 -18.73 -4.39 22.06
CA THR A 391 -19.67 -4.88 21.03
C THR A 391 -21.06 -4.27 21.15
N ASN A 392 -21.27 -3.29 22.03
CA ASN A 392 -22.55 -2.64 22.22
C ASN A 392 -22.38 -1.18 22.64
N LEU A 393 -22.53 -0.24 21.70
CA LEU A 393 -23.02 1.10 22.00
C LEU A 393 -24.12 1.45 21.00
N ALA A 394 -25.32 1.68 21.55
CA ALA A 394 -26.38 2.43 20.90
C ALA A 394 -25.83 3.78 20.42
N PRO A 395 -26.37 4.38 19.33
CA PRO A 395 -25.80 5.59 18.74
C PRO A 395 -25.68 6.68 19.81
N ALA A 396 -24.45 7.20 19.97
CA ALA A 396 -24.23 8.41 20.74
C ALA A 396 -25.10 9.50 20.10
N GLY A 397 -26.06 10.01 20.89
CA GLY A 397 -27.00 11.01 20.45
C GLY A 397 -26.30 12.20 19.80
N ALA A 398 -26.85 12.63 18.67
CA ALA A 398 -26.54 13.92 18.08
C ALA A 398 -26.66 15.00 19.16
N VAL A 399 -25.53 15.65 19.47
CA VAL A 399 -25.56 16.94 20.16
C VAL A 399 -25.66 17.99 19.04
N CYS A 400 -26.72 18.79 19.13
CA CYS A 400 -27.11 19.84 18.20
C CYS A 400 -26.03 20.89 17.93
#